data_AF-A0A1H9YFX3-F1
#
_entry.id   AF-A0A1H9YFX3-F1
#
_cell.length_a   1.000
_cell.length_b   1.000
_cell.length_c   1.000
_cell.angle_alpha   90.00
_cell.angle_beta   90.00
_cell.angle_gamma   90.00
#
_symmetry.space_group_name_H-M   'P 1'
#
loop_
_entity.id
_entity.type
_entity.pdbx_description
1 polymer ?
#
loop_
_entity_poly.entity_id
_entity_poly.type
_entity_poly.pdbx_seq_one_letter_code
_entity_poly.pdbx_strand_id
1 'polypeptide(L)'
;MKPLTATGKFEMVKRVIQRVNKILFHAIHAGLIHANPAANISKAFEKTKVKHHPSISPEELPELMKTLQVASVNLQTRLVIELQLLTITRLSEASGTK
;
A
#
# COMPACT_ATOMS: atom_id res chain seq x y z
N MET A 1 21.34 -4.46 -1.51
CA MET A 1 20.18 -4.41 -2.45
C MET A 1 19.90 -5.74 -3.13
N LYS A 2 20.91 -6.47 -3.63
CA LYS A 2 20.78 -7.86 -4.15
C LYS A 2 20.05 -8.88 -3.24
N PRO A 3 20.10 -8.82 -1.89
CA PRO A 3 19.35 -9.78 -1.08
C PRO A 3 17.82 -9.55 -1.05
N LEU A 4 17.33 -8.35 -1.40
CA LEU A 4 15.88 -8.04 -1.37
C LEU A 4 15.15 -8.46 -2.64
N THR A 5 15.85 -8.49 -3.77
CA THR A 5 15.32 -8.99 -5.06
C THR A 5 15.11 -10.51 -5.01
N ALA A 6 15.94 -11.23 -4.25
CA ALA A 6 15.80 -12.67 -4.03
C ALA A 6 14.58 -13.06 -3.16
N THR A 7 14.00 -12.12 -2.41
CA THR A 7 12.84 -12.37 -1.52
C THR A 7 11.50 -11.98 -2.14
N GLY A 8 11.45 -11.59 -3.43
CA GLY A 8 10.22 -11.15 -4.10
C GLY A 8 9.65 -9.80 -3.59
N LYS A 9 10.42 -9.05 -2.80
CA LYS A 9 9.99 -7.77 -2.17
C LYS A 9 10.24 -6.56 -3.08
N PHE A 10 9.83 -6.64 -4.35
CA PHE A 10 10.11 -5.62 -5.36
C PHE A 10 9.51 -4.24 -5.03
N GLU A 11 8.32 -4.21 -4.41
CA GLU A 11 7.67 -2.95 -3.98
C GLU A 11 8.49 -2.23 -2.90
N MET A 12 9.13 -2.97 -1.99
CA MET A 12 10.03 -2.36 -1.01
C MET A 12 11.27 -1.75 -1.67
N VAL A 13 11.88 -2.47 -2.62
CA VAL A 13 13.03 -1.96 -3.39
C VAL A 13 12.66 -0.67 -4.14
N LYS A 14 11.50 -0.66 -4.81
CA LYS A 14 10.97 0.52 -5.50
C LYS A 14 10.81 1.71 -4.53
N ARG A 15 10.19 1.50 -3.37
CA ARG A 15 10.00 2.56 -2.35
C ARG A 15 11.32 3.10 -1.82
N VAL A 16 12.33 2.27 -1.62
CA VAL A 16 13.66 2.73 -1.18
C VAL A 16 14.33 3.57 -2.27
N ILE A 17 14.32 3.11 -3.52
CA ILE A 17 14.86 3.87 -4.66
C ILE A 17 14.17 5.23 -4.81
N GLN A 18 12.85 5.28 -4.64
CA GLN A 18 12.09 6.54 -4.67
C GLN A 18 12.52 7.50 -3.55
N ARG A 19 12.70 7.00 -2.32
CA ARG A 19 13.15 7.83 -1.18
C ARG A 19 14.56 8.37 -1.40
N VAL A 20 15.50 7.53 -1.83
CA VAL A 20 16.88 7.94 -2.14
C VAL A 20 16.91 9.01 -3.22
N ASN A 21 16.13 8.81 -4.30
CA ASN A 21 16.00 9.82 -5.35
C ASN A 21 15.45 11.14 -4.82
N LYS A 22 14.39 11.10 -3.99
CA LYS A 22 13.81 12.32 -3.41
C LYS A 22 14.83 13.10 -2.56
N ILE A 23 15.63 12.41 -1.76
CA ILE A 23 16.70 13.03 -0.95
C ILE A 23 17.75 13.69 -1.85
N LEU A 24 18.21 12.99 -2.90
CA LEU A 24 19.24 13.52 -3.80
C LEU A 24 18.72 14.66 -4.68
N PHE A 25 17.46 14.62 -5.12
CA PHE A 25 16.82 15.77 -5.78
C PHE A 25 16.72 16.98 -4.86
N HIS A 26 16.39 16.77 -3.58
CA HIS A 26 16.43 17.86 -2.61
C HIS A 26 17.85 18.45 -2.49
N ALA A 27 18.89 17.62 -2.46
CA ALA A 27 20.28 18.10 -2.43
C ALA A 27 20.67 18.90 -3.68
N ILE A 28 20.16 18.54 -4.87
CA ILE A 28 20.33 19.35 -6.10
C ILE A 28 19.66 20.72 -5.94
N HIS A 29 18.41 20.74 -5.51
CA HIS A 29 17.66 22.00 -5.36
C HIS A 29 18.25 22.90 -4.28
N ALA A 30 18.88 22.30 -3.26
CA ALA A 30 19.65 23.01 -2.25
C ALA A 30 21.07 23.44 -2.71
N GLY A 31 21.47 23.11 -3.94
CA GLY A 31 22.77 23.47 -4.51
C GLY A 31 23.96 22.67 -3.97
N LEU A 32 23.72 21.58 -3.22
CA LEU A 32 24.79 20.76 -2.61
C LEU A 32 25.47 19.83 -3.62
N ILE A 33 24.74 19.40 -4.66
CA ILE A 33 25.23 18.53 -5.73
C ILE A 33 24.69 19.00 -7.08
N HIS A 34 25.45 18.78 -8.15
CA HIS A 34 25.06 19.20 -9.51
C HIS A 34 24.12 18.22 -10.22
N ALA A 35 24.12 16.95 -9.84
CA ALA A 35 23.33 15.90 -10.48
C ALA A 35 23.00 14.75 -9.52
N ASN A 36 21.92 14.00 -9.80
CA ASN A 36 21.46 12.90 -8.97
C ASN A 36 22.03 11.58 -9.52
N PRO A 37 23.03 10.97 -8.86
CA PRO A 37 23.62 9.71 -9.32
C PRO A 37 22.65 8.52 -9.23
N ALA A 38 21.57 8.63 -8.45
CA ALA A 38 20.57 7.59 -8.27
C ALA A 38 19.42 7.63 -9.30
N ALA A 39 19.39 8.62 -10.19
CA ALA A 39 18.25 8.89 -11.06
C ALA A 39 17.86 7.69 -11.95
N ASN A 40 18.82 6.87 -12.37
CA ASN A 40 18.60 5.72 -13.23
C ASN A 40 18.66 4.35 -12.52
N ILE A 41 18.83 4.32 -11.19
CA ILE A 41 18.99 3.08 -10.44
C ILE A 41 17.78 2.15 -10.63
N SER A 42 16.57 2.71 -10.82
CA SER A 42 15.36 1.91 -11.06
C SER A 42 15.43 1.03 -12.31
N LYS A 43 16.25 1.38 -13.32
CA LYS A 43 16.43 0.59 -14.55
C LYS A 43 17.24 -0.69 -14.31
N ALA A 44 18.04 -0.72 -13.25
CA ALA A 44 18.85 -1.89 -12.87
C ALA A 44 18.03 -2.98 -12.14
N PHE A 45 16.74 -2.74 -11.88
CA PHE A 45 15.85 -3.67 -11.19
C PHE A 45 14.66 -4.04 -12.08
N GLU A 46 14.25 -5.30 -12.01
CA GLU A 46 13.05 -5.77 -12.72
C GLU A 46 11.80 -5.06 -12.23
N LYS A 47 10.91 -4.73 -13.18
CA LYS A 47 9.60 -4.16 -12.86
C LYS A 47 8.72 -5.23 -12.25
N THR A 48 8.10 -4.91 -11.12
CA THR A 48 7.07 -5.76 -10.50
C THR A 48 5.90 -5.92 -11.45
N LYS A 49 5.42 -7.16 -11.64
CA LYS A 49 4.14 -7.42 -12.31
C LYS A 49 3.02 -6.85 -11.44
N VAL A 50 2.17 -6.01 -12.02
CA VAL A 50 1.01 -5.46 -11.31
C VAL A 50 0.03 -6.60 -11.04
N LYS A 51 -0.24 -6.87 -9.76
CA LYS A 51 -1.31 -7.76 -9.33
C LYS A 51 -2.42 -6.90 -8.73
N HIS A 52 -3.58 -6.88 -9.36
CA HIS A 52 -4.76 -6.22 -8.81
C HIS A 52 -5.29 -7.03 -7.62
N HIS A 53 -5.72 -6.33 -6.57
CA HIS A 53 -6.47 -6.96 -5.48
C HIS A 53 -7.89 -7.22 -5.96
N PRO A 54 -8.44 -8.43 -5.70
CA PRO A 54 -9.83 -8.70 -6.03
C PRO A 54 -10.75 -7.78 -5.22
N SER A 55 -11.77 -7.25 -5.87
CA SER A 55 -12.86 -6.52 -5.23
C SER A 55 -14.04 -7.47 -5.06
N ILE A 56 -14.80 -7.28 -3.99
CA ILE A 56 -16.11 -7.92 -3.85
C ILE A 56 -17.05 -7.37 -4.92
N SER A 57 -17.78 -8.25 -5.60
CA SER A 57 -18.84 -7.84 -6.52
C SER A 57 -20.16 -7.58 -5.76
N PRO A 58 -21.07 -6.73 -6.27
CA PRO A 58 -22.34 -6.45 -5.61
C PRO A 58 -23.18 -7.71 -5.30
N GLU A 59 -23.11 -8.72 -6.16
CA GLU A 59 -23.79 -10.01 -5.99
C GLU A 59 -23.25 -10.85 -4.83
N GLU A 60 -21.98 -10.68 -4.44
CA GLU A 60 -21.34 -11.39 -3.33
C GLU A 60 -21.55 -10.68 -1.99
N LEU A 61 -21.98 -9.41 -2.01
CA LEU A 61 -22.19 -8.61 -0.80
C LEU A 61 -23.20 -9.24 0.19
N PRO A 62 -24.36 -9.79 -0.24
CA PRO A 62 -25.29 -10.43 0.68
C PRO A 62 -24.68 -11.64 1.41
N GLU A 63 -23.81 -12.40 0.74
CA GLU A 63 -23.10 -13.53 1.34
C GLU A 63 -22.08 -13.06 2.38
N LEU A 64 -21.33 -12.00 2.07
CA LEU A 64 -20.42 -11.36 3.01
C LEU A 64 -21.17 -10.91 4.28
N MET A 65 -22.31 -10.24 4.13
CA MET A 65 -23.09 -9.73 5.26
C MET A 65 -23.61 -10.87 6.17
N LYS A 66 -24.09 -11.97 5.58
CA LYS A 66 -24.50 -13.17 6.34
C LYS A 66 -23.32 -13.79 7.09
N THR A 67 -22.18 -13.91 6.42
CA THR A 67 -20.96 -14.48 7.00
C THR A 67 -20.47 -13.62 8.16
N LEU A 68 -20.48 -12.30 8.01
CA LEU A 68 -20.08 -11.35 9.05
C LEU A 68 -20.98 -11.42 10.29
N GLN A 69 -22.27 -11.68 10.11
CA GLN A 69 -23.25 -11.82 11.20
C GLN A 69 -22.94 -13.01 12.12
N VAL A 70 -22.55 -14.16 11.55
CA VAL A 70 -22.27 -15.40 12.29
C VAL A 70 -20.78 -15.57 12.64
N ALA A 71 -19.90 -14.75 12.07
CA ALA A 71 -18.47 -14.80 12.37
C ALA A 71 -18.18 -14.53 13.85
N SER A 72 -17.28 -15.32 14.43
CA SER A 72 -16.73 -15.11 15.77
C SER A 72 -15.71 -13.97 15.75
N VAL A 73 -16.22 -12.73 15.69
CA VAL A 73 -15.44 -11.49 15.72
C VAL A 73 -16.01 -10.55 16.77
N ASN A 74 -15.15 -9.69 17.32
CA ASN A 74 -15.60 -8.66 18.25
C ASN A 74 -16.65 -7.76 17.59
N LEU A 75 -17.64 -7.35 18.39
CA LEU A 75 -18.72 -6.46 17.93
C LEU A 75 -18.17 -5.17 17.30
N GLN A 76 -17.11 -4.60 17.88
CA GLN A 76 -16.45 -3.41 17.34
C GLN A 76 -15.94 -3.62 15.91
N THR A 77 -15.27 -4.75 15.64
CA THR A 77 -14.76 -5.08 14.31
C THR A 77 -15.90 -5.21 13.30
N ARG A 78 -17.01 -5.83 13.70
CA ARG A 78 -18.21 -5.96 12.87
C ARG A 78 -18.80 -4.59 12.51
N LEU A 79 -19.04 -3.75 13.51
CA LEU A 79 -19.60 -2.41 13.32
C LEU A 79 -18.71 -1.54 12.43
N VAL A 80 -17.38 -1.62 12.61
CA VAL A 80 -16.44 -0.88 11.77
C VAL A 80 -16.50 -1.35 10.31
N ILE A 81 -16.61 -2.67 10.05
CA ILE A 81 -16.76 -3.19 8.69
C ILE A 81 -18.07 -2.71 8.05
N GLU A 82 -19.18 -2.75 8.79
CA GLU A 82 -20.48 -2.28 8.28
C GLU A 82 -20.47 -0.77 8.00
N LEU A 83 -19.94 0.03 8.92
CA LEU A 83 -19.78 1.47 8.73
C LEU A 83 -18.91 1.78 7.52
N GLN A 84 -17.83 1.03 7.34
CA GLN A 84 -16.89 1.16 6.23
C GLN A 84 -17.55 0.83 4.88
N LEU A 85 -18.45 -0.15 4.83
CA LEU A 85 -19.25 -0.45 3.64
C LEU A 85 -20.26 0.65 3.32
N LEU A 86 -20.88 1.27 4.33
CA LEU A 86 -21.87 2.34 4.16
C LEU A 86 -21.27 3.69 3.77
N THR A 87 -20.07 3.99 4.28
CA THR A 87 -19.47 5.34 4.19
C THR A 87 -18.25 5.41 3.26
N ILE A 88 -17.68 4.26 2.87
CA ILE A 88 -16.49 4.19 2.00
C ILE A 88 -15.33 5.03 2.60
N THR A 89 -15.24 5.08 3.94
CA THR A 89 -14.14 5.75 4.65
C THR A 89 -12.82 5.01 4.43
N ARG A 90 -11.69 5.46 4.95
CA ARG A 90 -10.52 4.55 5.04
C ARG A 90 -10.60 3.79 6.35
N LEU A 91 -10.10 2.55 6.37
CA LEU A 91 -10.04 1.76 7.61
C LEU A 91 -9.33 2.52 8.74
N SER A 92 -8.31 3.31 8.42
CA SER A 92 -7.60 4.16 9.39
C SER A 92 -8.45 5.31 9.96
N GLU A 93 -9.43 5.80 9.18
CA GLU A 93 -10.38 6.82 9.61
C GLU A 93 -11.49 6.20 10.48
N ALA A 94 -11.94 4.99 10.14
CA ALA A 94 -13.02 4.28 10.84
C ALA A 94 -12.58 3.61 12.17
N SER A 95 -11.31 3.17 12.27
CA SER A 95 -10.76 2.52 13.48
C SER A 95 -10.15 3.48 14.50
N GLY A 96 -9.93 4.74 14.09
CA GLY A 96 -9.25 5.77 14.88
C GLY A 96 -10.19 6.64 15.73
N THR A 97 -11.50 6.38 15.71
CA THR A 97 -12.48 7.10 16.53
C THR A 97 -12.23 6.78 18.00
N LYS A 98 -11.56 7.71 18.70
CA LYS A 98 -11.38 7.69 20.15
C LYS A 98 -12.59 8.31 20.86
#